data_AF-A0A5C6YTM2-F1
#
_entry.id   AF-A0A5C6YTM2-F1
#
_cell.length_a   1.000
_cell.length_b   1.000
_cell.length_c   1.000
_cell.angle_alpha   90.00
_cell.angle_beta   90.00
_cell.angle_gamma   90.00
#
_symmetry.space_group_name_H-M   'P 1'
#
loop_
_entity.id
_entity.type
_entity.pdbx_description
1 polymer ?
#
loop_
_entity_poly.entity_id
_entity_poly.type
_entity_poly.pdbx_seq_one_letter_code
_entity_poly.pdbx_strand_id
1 'polypeptide(L)'
;MGKTKKLIELDDKAIAILEEQAKLQKRSLKNYLEFMIEDRALNFREPSEEYKAMMDDMLERQKNGTLETIPYSEIRKKYGF
;
A
#
# COMPACT_ATOMS: atom_id res chain seq x y z
N MET A 1 -23.79 -5.91 -1.09
CA MET A 1 -22.91 -6.08 0.09
C MET A 1 -23.62 -5.57 1.32
N GLY A 2 -23.64 -6.34 2.40
CA GLY A 2 -24.25 -5.93 3.66
C GLY A 2 -23.42 -4.85 4.36
N LYS A 3 -24.07 -4.00 5.17
CA LYS A 3 -23.40 -3.04 6.04
C LYS A 3 -23.48 -3.57 7.47
N THR A 4 -22.36 -3.63 8.17
CA THR A 4 -22.31 -4.01 9.59
C THR A 4 -22.00 -2.78 10.43
N LYS A 5 -22.83 -2.47 11.42
CA LYS A 5 -22.55 -1.38 12.36
C LYS A 5 -21.45 -1.82 13.32
N LYS A 6 -20.39 -1.01 13.45
CA LYS A 6 -19.33 -1.16 14.45
C LYS A 6 -19.31 0.10 15.31
N LEU A 7 -19.19 -0.09 16.62
CA LEU A 7 -19.00 0.98 17.59
C LEU A 7 -17.54 0.98 18.00
N ILE A 8 -16.93 2.15 18.03
CA ILE A 8 -15.56 2.37 18.48
C ILE A 8 -15.58 3.56 19.45
N GLU A 9 -14.83 3.44 20.54
CA GLU A 9 -14.60 4.54 21.46
C GLU A 9 -13.30 5.21 21.07
N LEU A 10 -13.35 6.54 20.94
CA LEU A 10 -12.22 7.39 20.58
C LEU A 10 -12.24 8.59 21.52
N ASP A 11 -11.06 9.05 21.91
CA ASP A 11 -10.97 10.31 22.65
C ASP A 11 -11.31 11.51 21.75
N ASP A 12 -11.71 12.62 22.37
CA ASP A 12 -12.16 13.82 21.65
C ASP A 12 -11.07 14.40 20.74
N LYS A 13 -9.79 14.26 21.13
CA LYS A 13 -8.66 14.74 20.33
C LYS A 13 -8.51 13.92 19.05
N ALA A 14 -8.65 12.60 19.13
CA ALA A 14 -8.62 11.70 17.99
C ALA A 14 -9.79 12.01 17.04
N ILE A 15 -10.99 12.22 17.57
CA ILE A 15 -12.16 12.60 16.77
C ILE A 15 -11.90 13.91 16.04
N ALA A 16 -11.40 14.94 16.72
CA ALA A 16 -11.11 16.24 16.12
C ALA A 16 -10.12 16.14 14.95
N ILE A 17 -9.04 15.37 15.11
CA ILE A 17 -8.06 15.15 14.04
C ILE A 17 -8.70 14.42 12.85
N LEU A 18 -9.45 13.34 13.11
CA LEU A 18 -10.09 12.55 12.05
C LEU A 18 -11.12 13.37 11.26
N GLU A 19 -11.88 14.24 11.93
CA GLU A 19 -12.82 15.14 11.27
C GLU A 19 -12.13 16.20 10.42
N GLU A 20 -11.03 16.78 10.90
CA GLU A 20 -10.23 17.74 10.13
C GLU A 20 -9.69 17.09 8.84
N GLN A 21 -9.12 15.89 8.96
CA GLN A 21 -8.60 15.15 7.81
C GLN A 21 -9.69 14.75 6.82
N ALA A 22 -10.87 14.33 7.31
CA ALA A 22 -12.02 14.04 6.46
C ALA A 22 -12.46 15.27 5.66
N LYS A 23 -12.49 16.46 6.30
CA LYS A 23 -12.84 17.73 5.64
C LYS A 23 -11.82 18.11 4.57
N LEU A 24 -10.52 18.02 4.86
CA LEU A 24 -9.44 18.31 3.89
C LEU A 24 -9.58 17.45 2.62
N GLN A 25 -10.02 16.20 2.77
CA GLN A 25 -10.25 15.27 1.65
C GLN A 25 -11.65 15.38 1.03
N LYS A 26 -12.50 16.32 1.48
CA LYS A 26 -13.90 16.49 1.04
C LYS A 26 -14.73 15.21 1.21
N ARG A 27 -14.55 14.50 2.33
CA ARG A 27 -15.23 13.25 2.68
C ARG A 27 -16.00 13.40 3.99
N SER A 28 -17.04 12.59 4.18
CA SER A 28 -17.62 12.41 5.51
C SER A 28 -16.66 11.60 6.39
N LEU A 29 -16.73 11.80 7.71
CA LEU A 29 -15.91 11.04 8.67
C LEU A 29 -16.06 9.52 8.48
N LYS A 30 -17.30 9.03 8.26
CA LYS A 30 -17.56 7.62 7.95
C LYS A 30 -16.76 7.14 6.73
N ASN A 31 -16.87 7.83 5.61
CA ASN A 31 -16.23 7.39 4.36
C ASN A 31 -14.71 7.54 4.42
N TYR A 32 -14.23 8.52 5.19
CA TYR A 32 -12.81 8.67 5.48
C TYR A 32 -12.26 7.49 6.30
N LEU A 33 -12.98 7.06 7.35
CA LEU A 33 -12.61 5.89 8.14
C LEU A 33 -12.64 4.59 7.34
N GLU A 34 -13.68 4.36 6.53
CA GLU A 34 -13.75 3.18 5.66
C GLU A 34 -12.55 3.13 4.71
N PHE A 35 -12.27 4.24 4.02
CA PHE A 35 -11.10 4.34 3.13
C PHE A 35 -9.78 4.09 3.87
N MET A 36 -9.58 4.74 5.02
CA MET A 36 -8.32 4.64 5.77
C MET A 36 -8.08 3.23 6.31
N ILE A 37 -9.12 2.56 6.80
CA ILE A 37 -9.02 1.18 7.31
C ILE A 37 -8.74 0.21 6.16
N GLU A 38 -9.43 0.35 5.02
CA GLU A 38 -9.19 -0.47 3.83
C GLU A 38 -7.78 -0.29 3.27
N ASP A 39 -7.37 0.97 3.07
CA ASP A 39 -6.03 1.31 2.57
C ASP A 39 -4.95 0.78 3.52
N ARG A 40 -5.13 0.95 4.84
CA ARG A 40 -4.16 0.44 5.81
C ARG A 40 -4.09 -1.08 5.79
N ALA A 41 -5.23 -1.77 5.68
CA ALA A 41 -5.27 -3.22 5.58
C ALA A 41 -4.58 -3.73 4.29
N LEU A 42 -4.78 -3.05 3.16
CA LEU A 42 -4.11 -3.37 1.90
C LEU A 42 -2.59 -3.20 2.00
N ASN A 43 -2.13 -2.15 2.69
CA ASN A 43 -0.70 -1.91 2.92
C ASN A 43 -0.04 -2.92 3.88
N PHE A 44 -0.81 -3.57 4.74
CA PHE A 44 -0.32 -4.66 5.60
C PHE A 44 -0.53 -6.05 5.01
N ARG A 45 -1.24 -6.15 3.87
CA ARG A 45 -1.45 -7.43 3.22
C ARG A 45 -0.10 -7.99 2.83
N GLU A 46 0.06 -9.28 3.06
CA GLU A 46 1.20 -10.01 2.54
C GLU A 46 1.31 -9.80 1.01
N PRO A 47 2.53 -9.70 0.45
CA PRO A 47 2.70 -9.68 -0.99
C PRO A 47 1.96 -10.85 -1.64
N SER A 48 1.44 -10.66 -2.84
CA SER A 48 0.70 -11.72 -3.52
C SER A 48 1.59 -12.94 -3.77
N GLU A 49 1.00 -14.13 -3.88
CA GLU A 49 1.76 -15.34 -4.18
C GLU A 49 2.55 -15.22 -5.48
N GLU A 50 2.00 -14.52 -6.48
CA GLU A 50 2.71 -14.23 -7.74
C GLU A 50 3.95 -13.36 -7.52
N TYR A 51 3.86 -12.36 -6.64
CA TYR A 51 5.01 -11.52 -6.30
C TYR A 51 6.06 -12.33 -5.53
N LYS A 52 5.65 -13.15 -4.56
CA LYS A 52 6.57 -14.03 -3.83
C LYS A 52 7.30 -14.98 -4.78
N ALA A 53 6.56 -15.64 -5.67
CA ALA A 53 7.12 -16.55 -6.67
C ALA A 53 8.10 -15.85 -7.62
N MET A 54 7.80 -14.62 -8.05
CA MET A 54 8.72 -13.80 -8.85
C MET A 54 10.02 -13.49 -8.08
N MET A 55 9.91 -13.16 -6.80
CA MET A 55 11.08 -12.89 -5.96
C MET A 55 11.91 -14.15 -5.71
N ASP A 56 11.27 -15.29 -5.48
CA ASP A 56 11.94 -16.58 -5.31
C ASP A 56 12.74 -16.98 -6.56
N ASP A 57 12.14 -16.84 -7.75
CA ASP A 57 12.83 -17.07 -9.04
C ASP A 57 14.00 -16.10 -9.24
N MET A 58 13.84 -14.82 -8.91
CA MET A 58 14.93 -13.84 -8.98
C MET A 58 16.10 -14.22 -8.06
N LEU A 59 15.81 -14.64 -6.82
CA LEU A 59 16.82 -15.07 -5.85
C LEU A 59 17.52 -16.36 -6.30
N GLU A 60 16.79 -17.29 -6.93
CA GLU A 60 17.37 -18.49 -7.51
C GLU A 60 18.33 -18.16 -8.66
N ARG A 61 17.93 -17.28 -9.60
CA ARG A 61 18.80 -16.82 -10.69
C ARG A 61 20.06 -16.12 -10.17
N GLN A 62 19.92 -15.34 -9.09
CA GLN A 62 21.06 -14.71 -8.44
C GLN A 62 22.04 -15.74 -7.88
N LYS A 63 21.54 -16.75 -7.15
CA LYS A 63 22.36 -17.84 -6.59
C LYS A 63 23.05 -18.65 -7.67
N ASN A 64 22.36 -18.88 -8.79
CA ASN A 64 22.87 -19.65 -9.92
C ASN A 64 23.76 -18.83 -10.87
N GLY A 65 23.94 -17.52 -10.61
CA GLY A 65 24.75 -16.63 -11.46
C GLY A 65 24.12 -16.33 -12.82
N THR A 66 22.83 -16.60 -13.00
CA THR A 66 22.07 -16.40 -14.25
C THR A 66 21.23 -15.13 -14.23
N LEU A 67 21.28 -14.35 -13.13
CA LEU A 67 20.56 -13.09 -13.04
C LEU A 67 21.18 -12.04 -13.97
N GLU A 68 20.46 -11.68 -15.01
CA GLU A 68 20.84 -10.57 -15.89
C GLU A 68 20.54 -9.23 -15.22
N THR A 69 21.55 -8.37 -15.13
CA THR A 69 21.41 -7.01 -14.60
C THR A 69 21.82 -6.00 -15.64
N ILE A 70 21.04 -4.92 -15.78
CA ILE A 70 21.35 -3.83 -16.71
C ILE A 70 21.96 -2.68 -15.90
N PRO A 71 23.12 -2.12 -16.32
CA PRO A 71 23.69 -0.94 -15.68
C PRO A 71 22.72 0.23 -15.68
N TYR A 72 22.63 0.94 -14.55
CA TYR A 72 21.70 2.05 -14.40
C TYR A 72 21.95 3.19 -15.41
N SER A 73 23.20 3.39 -15.85
CA SER A 73 23.56 4.34 -16.91
C SER A 73 22.86 4.05 -18.24
N GLU A 74 22.69 2.77 -18.60
CA GLU A 74 22.00 2.35 -19.83
C GLU A 74 20.49 2.61 -19.72
N ILE A 75 19.91 2.38 -18.54
CA ILE A 75 18.51 2.69 -18.26
C ILE A 75 18.26 4.20 -18.39
N ARG A 76 19.13 5.05 -17.83
CA ARG A 76 19.01 6.52 -17.97
C ARG A 76 19.01 6.96 -19.43
N LYS A 77 19.95 6.44 -20.22
CA LYS A 77 20.04 6.74 -21.65
C LYS A 77 18.78 6.33 -22.42
N LYS A 78 18.17 5.20 -22.04
CA LYS A 78 16.95 4.68 -22.69
C LYS A 78 15.70 5.50 -22.39
N TYR A 79 15.56 6.03 -21.18
CA TYR A 79 14.33 6.69 -20.71
C TYR A 79 14.42 8.21 -20.56
N GLY A 80 15.59 8.82 -20.80
CA GLY A 80 15.73 10.28 -20.89
C GLY A 80 15.70 11.02 -19.55
N PHE A 81 16.22 10.38 -18.49
CA PHE A 81 16.44 11.01 -17.18
C PHE A 81 17.82 11.66 -17.05
#